data_AF-A0A9P4T447-F1
#
_entry.id   AF-A0A9P4T447-F1
#
_cell.length_a   1.000
_cell.length_b   1.000
_cell.length_c   1.000
_cell.angle_alpha   90.00
_cell.angle_beta   90.00
_cell.angle_gamma   90.00
#
_symmetry.space_group_name_H-M   'P 1'
#
loop_
_entity.id
_entity.type
_entity.pdbx_description
1 polymer ?
#
loop_
_entity_poly.entity_id
_entity_poly.type
_entity_poly.pdbx_seq_one_letter_code
_entity_poly.pdbx_strand_id
1 'polypeptide(L)'
;MEQWEDFGKGTHIEYFTEPSEEIDRNWHEIVEHQNIGIREDAMKAMGRDGEGIKLPDGTYYGSLMVFHHLHCLKNVYHALHPEYYGLSNLTGKAKDDWVDHTSPAVVNGELSKLPSDS
;
A
#
# COMPACT_ATOMS: atom_id res chain seq x y z
N MET A 1 21.58 -8.54 21.09
CA MET A 1 22.16 -7.40 20.34
C MET A 1 21.09 -7.00 19.33
N GLU A 2 20.18 -6.14 19.77
CA GLU A 2 19.20 -5.50 18.88
C GLU A 2 19.92 -4.35 18.19
N GLN A 3 20.16 -4.51 16.90
CA GLN A 3 20.76 -3.48 16.06
C GLN A 3 19.62 -2.71 15.41
N TRP A 4 18.88 -1.95 16.23
CA TRP A 4 18.04 -0.88 15.70
C TRP A 4 18.95 0.31 15.49
N GLU A 5 19.30 0.58 14.24
CA GLU A 5 20.05 1.78 13.89
C GLU A 5 19.23 3.01 14.30
N ASP A 6 19.91 3.95 14.96
CA ASP A 6 19.39 5.23 15.43
C ASP A 6 18.94 6.05 14.22
N PHE A 7 17.68 5.89 13.79
CA PHE A 7 16.99 6.76 12.85
C PHE A 7 16.76 8.13 13.49
N GLY A 8 17.84 8.87 13.72
CA GLY A 8 17.86 10.29 14.09
C GLY A 8 17.01 10.65 15.31
N LYS A 9 17.65 10.81 16.46
CA LYS A 9 17.13 11.58 17.61
C LYS A 9 16.18 12.73 17.20
N GLY A 10 14.88 12.55 17.44
CA GLY A 10 13.97 13.64 17.80
C GLY A 10 12.74 13.91 16.92
N THR A 11 12.58 13.28 15.76
CA THR A 11 11.36 13.47 14.95
C THR A 11 10.38 12.34 15.20
N HIS A 12 9.32 12.63 15.95
CA HIS A 12 8.15 11.74 16.02
C HIS A 12 7.47 11.77 14.65
N ILE A 13 7.61 10.69 13.89
CA ILE A 13 6.96 10.56 12.58
C ILE A 13 5.59 9.93 12.80
N GLU A 14 4.55 10.66 12.45
CA GLU A 14 3.17 10.20 12.56
C GLU A 14 2.66 9.65 11.23
N TYR A 15 1.80 8.65 11.30
CA TYR A 15 1.17 8.01 10.13
C TYR A 15 -0.36 7.90 10.27
N PHE A 16 -0.91 8.15 11.46
CA PHE A 16 -2.32 7.90 11.81
C PHE A 16 -2.92 9.01 12.68
N THR A 17 -2.60 10.26 12.40
CA THR A 17 -3.25 11.42 13.02
C THR A 17 -4.19 12.10 12.03
N GLU A 18 -4.64 13.32 12.33
CA GLU A 18 -5.45 14.07 11.37
C GLU A 18 -4.69 14.21 10.05
N PRO A 19 -5.35 13.97 8.92
CA PRO A 19 -4.71 13.98 7.63
C PRO A 19 -4.11 15.36 7.35
N SER A 20 -2.89 15.34 6.85
CA SER A 20 -2.11 16.53 6.53
C SER A 20 -1.06 16.19 5.46
N GLU A 21 -0.49 17.22 4.84
CA GLU A 21 0.58 17.06 3.86
C GLU A 21 1.80 16.30 4.43
N GLU A 22 2.04 16.40 5.74
CA GLU A 22 3.09 15.64 6.42
C GLU A 22 2.77 14.15 6.48
N ILE A 23 1.55 13.79 6.88
CA ILE A 23 1.13 12.38 6.91
C ILE A 23 1.13 11.77 5.50
N ASP A 24 0.68 12.53 4.50
CA ASP A 24 0.68 12.10 3.10
C ASP A 24 2.10 11.84 2.57
N ARG A 25 3.05 12.70 2.93
CA ARG A 25 4.47 12.53 2.62
C ARG A 25 5.03 11.29 3.31
N ASN A 26 4.78 11.12 4.61
CA ASN A 26 5.28 9.97 5.37
C ASN A 26 4.78 8.65 4.77
N TRP A 27 3.50 8.58 4.38
CA TRP A 27 2.95 7.44 3.65
C TRP A 27 3.58 7.22 2.28
N HIS A 28 3.89 8.31 1.55
CA HIS A 28 4.54 8.23 0.25
C HIS A 28 5.97 7.67 0.35
N GLU A 29 6.79 8.21 1.24
CA GLU A 29 8.19 7.82 1.46
C GLU A 29 8.33 6.33 1.83
N ILE A 30 7.37 5.77 2.56
CA ILE A 30 7.39 4.33 2.90
C ILE A 30 7.13 3.45 1.67
N VAL A 31 6.25 3.85 0.74
CA VAL A 31 5.76 2.97 -0.34
C VAL A 31 6.32 3.30 -1.72
N GLU A 32 7.04 4.41 -1.88
CA GLU A 32 7.53 4.88 -3.19
C GLU A 32 8.50 3.91 -3.86
N HIS A 33 9.25 3.12 -3.08
CA HIS A 33 10.25 2.17 -3.57
C HIS A 33 9.81 0.71 -3.41
N GLN A 34 8.51 0.46 -3.39
CA GLN A 34 7.96 -0.90 -3.21
C GLN A 34 8.25 -1.87 -4.36
N ASN A 35 8.53 -1.34 -5.55
CA ASN A 35 8.75 -2.15 -6.74
C ASN A 35 10.23 -2.53 -6.86
N ILE A 36 10.48 -3.80 -7.15
CA ILE A 36 11.81 -4.39 -7.25
C ILE A 36 11.97 -5.15 -8.57
N GLY A 37 13.22 -5.21 -9.05
CA GLY A 37 13.61 -6.11 -10.14
C GLY A 37 14.01 -7.47 -9.59
N ILE A 38 13.22 -8.51 -9.88
CA ILE A 38 13.53 -9.89 -9.54
C ILE A 38 14.42 -10.47 -10.64
N ARG A 39 15.55 -11.07 -10.26
CA ARG A 39 16.49 -11.67 -11.21
C ARG A 39 15.85 -12.85 -11.96
N GLU A 40 16.25 -13.04 -13.23
CA GLU A 40 15.75 -14.12 -14.08
C GLU A 40 16.00 -15.52 -13.49
N ASP A 41 17.15 -15.75 -12.85
CA ASP A 41 17.49 -17.02 -12.22
C ASP A 41 16.54 -17.37 -11.06
N ALA A 42 16.16 -16.38 -10.25
CA ALA A 42 15.16 -16.54 -9.20
C ALA A 42 13.78 -16.87 -9.77
N MET A 43 13.37 -16.19 -10.85
CA MET A 43 12.08 -16.47 -11.51
C MET A 43 12.02 -17.88 -12.10
N LYS A 44 13.11 -18.33 -12.74
CA LYS A 44 13.25 -19.71 -13.24
C LYS A 44 13.23 -20.73 -12.11
N ALA A 45 13.93 -20.46 -11.01
CA ALA A 45 13.92 -21.33 -9.83
C ALA A 45 12.52 -21.47 -9.21
N MET A 46 11.70 -20.42 -9.28
CA MET A 46 10.29 -20.46 -8.87
C MET A 46 9.35 -21.07 -9.93
N GLY A 47 9.83 -21.32 -11.14
CA GLY A 47 9.00 -21.78 -12.26
C GLY A 47 7.99 -20.73 -12.75
N ARG A 48 8.27 -19.43 -12.56
CA ARG A 48 7.36 -18.31 -12.85
C ARG A 48 7.85 -17.41 -14.00
N ASP A 49 8.90 -17.82 -14.68
CA ASP A 49 9.52 -17.05 -15.77
C ASP A 49 8.62 -16.85 -17.00
N GLY A 50 7.56 -17.67 -17.14
CA GLY A 50 6.50 -17.52 -18.15
C GLY A 50 5.30 -16.65 -17.72
N GLU A 51 5.18 -16.29 -16.44
CA GLU A 51 4.06 -15.49 -15.90
C GLU A 51 4.44 -14.04 -15.61
N GLY A 52 5.72 -13.80 -15.31
CA GLY A 52 6.20 -12.49 -14.87
C GLY A 52 6.35 -11.47 -16.01
N ILE A 53 6.22 -10.20 -15.66
CA ILE A 53 6.51 -9.08 -16.58
C ILE A 53 8.01 -8.86 -16.62
N LYS A 54 8.65 -9.15 -17.75
CA LYS A 54 10.09 -8.92 -17.96
C LYS A 54 10.37 -7.46 -18.32
N LEU A 55 11.33 -6.85 -17.62
CA LEU A 55 11.80 -5.49 -17.83
C LEU A 55 12.93 -5.44 -18.89
N PRO A 56 13.23 -4.27 -19.47
CA PRO A 56 14.26 -4.13 -20.52
C PRO A 56 15.67 -4.56 -20.09
N ASP A 57 15.98 -4.49 -18.80
CA ASP A 57 17.26 -4.89 -18.22
C ASP A 57 17.37 -6.42 -17.96
N GLY A 58 16.32 -7.17 -18.29
CA GLY A 58 16.25 -8.63 -18.12
C GLY A 58 15.75 -9.10 -16.75
N THR A 59 15.53 -8.20 -15.81
CA THR A 59 14.85 -8.51 -14.54
C THR A 59 13.33 -8.61 -14.74
N TYR A 60 12.62 -9.07 -13.72
CA TYR A 60 11.17 -9.18 -13.70
C TYR A 60 10.57 -8.22 -12.68
N TYR A 61 9.48 -7.55 -13.06
CA TYR A 61 8.75 -6.67 -12.15
C TYR A 61 8.18 -7.48 -10.97
N GLY A 62 8.43 -7.00 -9.76
CA GLY A 62 7.86 -7.57 -8.55
C GLY A 62 7.73 -6.55 -7.42
N SER A 63 7.09 -6.97 -6.34
CA SER A 63 6.99 -6.24 -5.09
C SER A 63 7.00 -7.23 -3.93
N LEU A 64 7.43 -6.78 -2.75
CA LEU A 64 7.32 -7.58 -1.54
C LEU A 64 5.91 -7.47 -0.98
N MET A 65 5.37 -8.58 -0.49
CA MET A 65 4.01 -8.63 0.04
C MET A 65 3.76 -7.58 1.14
N VAL A 66 4.76 -7.27 1.98
CA VAL A 66 4.65 -6.21 3.00
C VAL A 66 4.19 -4.86 2.43
N PHE A 67 4.61 -4.49 1.22
CA PHE A 67 4.19 -3.23 0.60
C PHE A 67 2.74 -3.27 0.13
N HIS A 68 2.23 -4.43 -0.30
CA HIS A 68 0.80 -4.58 -0.60
C HIS A 68 -0.05 -4.43 0.68
N HIS A 69 0.41 -4.96 1.82
CA HIS A 69 -0.27 -4.70 3.11
C HIS A 69 -0.27 -3.20 3.48
N LEU A 70 0.88 -2.53 3.34
CA LEU A 70 1.01 -1.10 3.66
C LEU A 70 0.16 -0.22 2.73
N HIS A 71 0.10 -0.54 1.44
CA HIS A 71 -0.79 0.11 0.49
C HIS A 71 -2.26 -0.02 0.90
N CYS A 72 -2.69 -1.23 1.29
CA CYS A 72 -4.06 -1.45 1.76
C CYS A 72 -4.35 -0.69 3.06
N LEU A 73 -3.39 -0.65 4.00
CA LEU A 73 -3.52 0.10 5.24
C LEU A 73 -3.67 1.62 4.99
N LYS A 74 -2.90 2.16 4.05
CA LYS A 74 -3.05 3.54 3.57
C LYS A 74 -4.46 3.79 3.00
N ASN A 75 -4.99 2.87 2.19
CA ASN A 75 -6.35 3.01 1.65
C ASN A 75 -7.42 2.99 2.75
N VAL A 76 -7.26 2.16 3.79
CA VAL A 76 -8.15 2.17 4.96
C VAL A 76 -8.06 3.53 5.67
N TYR A 77 -6.86 4.05 5.89
CA TYR A 77 -6.67 5.38 6.46
C TYR A 77 -7.38 6.46 5.63
N HIS A 78 -7.22 6.46 4.30
CA HIS A 78 -7.93 7.39 3.42
C HIS A 78 -9.46 7.23 3.52
N ALA A 79 -9.97 6.00 3.63
CA ALA A 79 -11.40 5.71 3.78
C ALA A 79 -11.99 6.25 5.09
N LEU A 80 -11.17 6.39 6.14
CA LEU A 80 -11.55 7.02 7.42
C LEU A 80 -11.60 8.55 7.34
N HIS A 81 -10.97 9.16 6.33
CA HIS A 81 -10.92 10.61 6.11
C HIS A 81 -11.46 11.01 4.71
N PRO A 82 -12.68 10.61 4.34
CA PRO A 82 -13.17 10.71 2.96
C PRO A 82 -13.33 12.15 2.46
N GLU A 83 -13.60 13.10 3.35
CA GLU A 83 -13.71 14.53 3.01
C GLU A 83 -12.34 15.12 2.65
N TYR A 84 -11.29 14.82 3.42
CA TYR A 84 -9.94 15.31 3.17
C TYR A 84 -9.39 14.76 1.85
N TYR A 85 -9.59 13.46 1.61
CA TYR A 85 -9.13 12.81 0.38
C TYR A 85 -10.10 12.95 -0.81
N GLY A 86 -11.18 13.72 -0.65
CA GLY A 86 -12.15 13.98 -1.72
C GLY A 86 -12.83 12.72 -2.26
N LEU A 87 -12.92 11.65 -1.46
CA LEU A 87 -13.44 10.34 -1.91
C LEU A 87 -14.92 10.42 -2.28
N SER A 88 -15.67 11.33 -1.65
CA SER A 88 -17.07 11.63 -1.97
C SER A 88 -17.26 12.21 -3.38
N ASN A 89 -16.20 12.76 -3.97
CA ASN A 89 -16.22 13.40 -5.29
C ASN A 89 -15.72 12.50 -6.42
N LEU A 90 -15.34 11.24 -6.12
CA LEU A 90 -14.87 10.31 -7.14
C LEU A 90 -15.99 9.94 -8.13
N THR A 91 -15.65 9.92 -9.42
CA THR A 91 -16.57 9.54 -10.50
C THR A 91 -15.90 8.62 -11.52
N GLY A 92 -16.71 7.88 -12.28
CA GLY A 92 -16.25 6.96 -13.32
C GLY A 92 -15.22 5.93 -12.83
N LYS A 93 -14.21 5.67 -13.67
CA LYS A 93 -13.16 4.68 -13.39
C LYS A 93 -12.45 4.90 -12.05
N ALA A 94 -12.23 6.14 -11.63
CA ALA A 94 -11.57 6.41 -10.36
C ALA A 94 -12.40 5.95 -9.16
N LYS A 95 -13.73 6.07 -9.24
CA LYS A 95 -14.65 5.52 -8.24
C LYS A 95 -14.66 3.99 -8.29
N ASP A 96 -14.71 3.42 -9.49
CA ASP A 96 -14.76 1.97 -9.67
C ASP A 96 -13.47 1.30 -9.12
N ASP A 97 -12.31 1.86 -9.43
CA ASP A 97 -11.01 1.37 -8.94
C ASP A 97 -10.91 1.49 -7.42
N TRP A 98 -11.38 2.60 -6.85
CA TRP A 98 -11.43 2.81 -5.40
C TRP A 98 -12.32 1.77 -4.72
N VAL A 99 -13.52 1.52 -5.27
CA VAL A 99 -14.44 0.51 -4.73
C VAL A 99 -13.82 -0.87 -4.84
N ASP A 100 -13.22 -1.25 -5.96
CA ASP A 100 -12.59 -2.56 -6.14
C ASP A 100 -11.48 -2.81 -5.10
N HIS A 101 -10.61 -1.81 -4.88
CA HIS A 101 -9.48 -1.92 -3.96
C HIS A 101 -9.87 -1.79 -2.47
N THR A 102 -11.04 -1.24 -2.15
CA THR A 102 -11.49 -1.02 -0.76
C THR A 102 -12.69 -1.86 -0.35
N SER A 103 -13.37 -2.55 -1.28
CA SER A 103 -14.53 -3.40 -1.00
C SER A 103 -14.29 -4.47 0.08
N PRO A 104 -13.10 -5.10 0.19
CA PRO A 104 -12.83 -6.03 1.30
C PRO A 104 -12.89 -5.36 2.68
N ALA A 105 -12.61 -4.06 2.76
CA ALA A 105 -12.53 -3.28 4.00
C ALA A 105 -13.76 -2.39 4.25
N VAL A 106 -14.55 -2.04 3.22
CA VAL A 106 -15.63 -1.06 3.29
C VAL A 106 -16.89 -1.58 2.60
N VAL A 107 -17.99 -1.70 3.35
CA VAL A 107 -19.33 -2.00 2.81
C VAL A 107 -20.19 -0.76 2.97
N ASN A 108 -20.67 -0.18 1.87
CA ASN A 108 -21.56 1.00 1.85
C ASN A 108 -21.02 2.25 2.59
N GLY A 109 -19.69 2.48 2.57
CA GLY A 109 -19.08 3.62 3.25
C GLY A 109 -18.90 3.45 4.77
N GLU A 110 -19.23 2.27 5.30
CA GLU A 110 -18.87 1.86 6.66
C GLU A 110 -17.78 0.79 6.58
N LEU A 111 -16.86 0.77 7.55
CA LEU A 111 -15.93 -0.36 7.68
C LEU A 111 -16.74 -1.65 7.78
N SER A 112 -16.36 -2.67 7.01
CA SER A 112 -16.98 -3.98 7.11
C SER A 112 -16.88 -4.43 8.57
N LYS A 113 -18.03 -4.68 9.21
CA LYS A 113 -18.02 -5.16 10.60
C LYS A 113 -17.18 -6.43 10.63
N LEU A 114 -16.07 -6.39 11.37
CA LEU A 114 -15.28 -7.59 11.65
C LEU A 114 -16.25 -8.66 12.17
N PRO A 115 -16.11 -9.94 11.75
CA PRO A 115 -16.91 -11.00 12.34
C PRO A 115 -16.71 -10.94 13.85
N SER A 116 -17.79 -10.75 14.60
CA SER A 116 -17.74 -10.97 16.04
C SER A 116 -17.41 -12.43 16.24
N ASP A 117 -16.25 -12.72 16.83
CA ASP A 117 -15.78 -14.06 17.15
C ASP A 117 -16.94 -14.92 17.70
N SER A 118 -17.15 -16.07 17.05
CA SER A 118 -18.04 -17.15 17.49
C SER A 118 -17.25 -18.24 18.19
#